data_AF-A0A350QNC1-F1
#
_entry.id   AF-A0A350QNC1-F1
#
_cell.length_a   1.000
_cell.length_b   1.000
_cell.length_c   1.000
_cell.angle_alpha   90.00
_cell.angle_beta   90.00
_cell.angle_gamma   90.00
#
_symmetry.space_group_name_H-M   'P 1'
#
loop_
_entity.id
_entity.type
_entity.pdbx_description
1 polymer ?
#
loop_
_entity_poly.entity_id
_entity_poly.type
_entity_poly.pdbx_seq_one_letter_code
_entity_poly.pdbx_strand_id
1 'polypeptide(L)'
;MKSLRTLKNAAAASSLFAFAVLAHADVPSSVTVDGGSTASVAIQITLTSEFGGDTQTRILGSNVSGGGVVVFRPDSEPFDEVELANLEFQLSGGTLEYQFLCGGILGCLDVTVTLDNIRAILQSPSAAGLDGGGNAGFNADWRLVADYTITSILSNSAGVLDTVSSVPFGGRFIASEGDVFINQLSLGSIASSLGETAGFQVELVTSVDLSNTSLSGNFDPLPPKACGSGGYCGSIGAPGCDDLNCCIAICELDFYCCETAWDFSCVEKAIEYCGVTPDNDDCIDARPLELGRHPFTTRNSSRDGPGLISECANETNGGILRGDVWFTHTPQFDNGVLVSTCGLVDFDTQITIYESCNGLPLACSDDEPGCAGGSSRVGFEGVAGETYY
;
A
#
# COMPACT_ATOMS: atom_id res chain seq x y z
N MET A 1 -54.02 -50.08 26.13
CA MET A 1 -54.38 -48.88 25.34
C MET A 1 -53.10 -48.21 24.84
N LYS A 2 -53.11 -47.80 23.58
CA LYS A 2 -51.98 -47.37 22.72
C LYS A 2 -51.16 -46.17 23.23
N SER A 3 -49.84 -46.19 22.96
CA SER A 3 -49.01 -45.03 22.53
C SER A 3 -47.60 -45.57 22.17
N LEU A 4 -47.18 -45.78 20.91
CA LEU A 4 -46.74 -44.90 19.81
C LEU A 4 -45.53 -43.96 20.11
N ARG A 5 -44.56 -44.00 19.16
CA ARG A 5 -43.40 -43.11 18.91
C ARG A 5 -42.10 -43.53 19.64
N THR A 6 -40.89 -43.57 19.04
CA THR A 6 -40.37 -42.91 17.84
C THR A 6 -39.05 -43.60 17.44
N LEU A 7 -38.85 -43.88 16.14
CA LEU A 7 -37.53 -44.21 15.58
C LEU A 7 -36.65 -42.94 15.65
N LYS A 8 -35.51 -43.00 16.34
CA LYS A 8 -34.46 -41.98 16.25
C LYS A 8 -33.51 -42.37 15.11
N ASN A 9 -33.58 -41.64 14.00
CA ASN A 9 -32.54 -41.63 12.99
C ASN A 9 -31.26 -41.03 13.59
N ALA A 10 -30.15 -41.77 13.52
CA ALA A 10 -28.82 -41.24 13.78
C ALA A 10 -28.37 -40.46 12.54
N ALA A 11 -28.33 -39.13 12.63
CA ALA A 11 -27.66 -38.29 11.65
C ALA A 11 -26.15 -38.32 11.98
N ALA A 12 -25.35 -38.86 11.07
CA ALA A 12 -23.90 -38.75 11.11
C ALA A 12 -23.51 -37.31 10.78
N ALA A 13 -22.90 -36.61 11.73
CA ALA A 13 -22.30 -35.30 11.49
C ALA A 13 -20.94 -35.51 10.79
N SER A 14 -20.90 -35.27 9.48
CA SER A 14 -19.64 -35.14 8.75
C SER A 14 -19.05 -33.76 9.04
N SER A 15 -17.98 -33.71 9.82
CA SER A 15 -17.17 -32.49 9.98
C SER A 15 -16.54 -32.13 8.63
N LEU A 16 -17.05 -31.08 7.99
CA LEU A 16 -16.28 -30.33 6.99
C LEU A 16 -15.16 -29.60 7.73
N PHE A 17 -13.92 -30.03 7.55
CA PHE A 17 -12.77 -29.17 7.79
C PHE A 17 -12.79 -28.09 6.72
N ALA A 18 -13.29 -26.91 7.08
CA ALA A 18 -13.03 -25.70 6.31
C ALA A 18 -11.52 -25.42 6.45
N PHE A 19 -10.76 -25.67 5.39
CA PHE A 19 -9.44 -25.07 5.26
C PHE A 19 -9.69 -23.56 5.23
N ALA A 20 -9.30 -22.86 6.29
CA ALA A 20 -9.14 -21.42 6.21
C ALA A 20 -8.05 -21.18 5.16
N VAL A 21 -8.45 -20.78 3.96
CA VAL A 21 -7.53 -20.16 3.01
C VAL A 21 -7.05 -18.92 3.74
N LEU A 22 -5.78 -18.90 4.13
CA LEU A 22 -5.14 -17.65 4.55
C LEU A 22 -5.31 -16.71 3.37
N ALA A 23 -6.13 -15.68 3.55
CA ALA A 23 -6.14 -14.56 2.63
C ALA A 23 -4.77 -13.92 2.79
N HIS A 24 -3.85 -14.25 1.87
CA HIS A 24 -2.64 -13.48 1.72
C HIS A 24 -3.09 -12.10 1.26
N ALA A 25 -2.77 -11.09 2.06
CA ALA A 25 -3.12 -9.74 1.72
C ALA A 25 -2.13 -9.28 0.62
N ASP A 26 -2.70 -8.88 -0.50
CA ASP A 26 -2.04 -8.68 -1.79
C ASP A 26 -1.84 -7.19 -2.04
N VAL A 27 -0.67 -6.79 -2.55
CA VAL A 27 -0.38 -5.40 -2.94
C VAL A 27 -0.26 -5.31 -4.46
N PRO A 28 -1.39 -5.13 -5.19
CA PRO A 28 -1.36 -5.05 -6.64
C PRO A 28 -0.78 -3.70 -7.11
N SER A 29 0.03 -3.76 -8.17
CA SER A 29 0.54 -2.59 -8.88
C SER A 29 0.32 -2.76 -10.37
N SER A 30 -0.29 -1.74 -11.00
CA SER A 30 -0.32 -1.63 -12.45
C SER A 30 1.01 -1.03 -12.93
N VAL A 31 1.76 -1.77 -13.73
CA VAL A 31 3.07 -1.38 -14.26
C VAL A 31 3.00 -1.20 -15.77
N THR A 32 3.73 -0.21 -16.28
CA THR A 32 3.82 0.11 -17.71
C THR A 32 5.26 0.23 -18.13
N VAL A 33 5.57 -0.22 -19.35
CA VAL A 33 6.91 -0.08 -19.93
C VAL A 33 7.28 1.40 -20.06
N ASP A 34 8.46 1.76 -19.57
CA ASP A 34 8.94 3.14 -19.57
C ASP A 34 9.25 3.65 -20.98
N GLY A 35 8.93 4.92 -21.23
CA GLY A 35 9.22 5.56 -22.50
C GLY A 35 10.71 5.51 -22.85
N GLY A 36 11.02 5.08 -24.08
CA GLY A 36 12.39 4.93 -24.56
C GLY A 36 13.01 3.55 -24.28
N SER A 37 12.29 2.65 -23.62
CA SER A 37 12.68 1.24 -23.48
C SER A 37 12.86 0.56 -24.83
N THR A 38 13.89 -0.27 -24.93
CA THR A 38 14.20 -1.05 -26.12
C THR A 38 14.42 -2.51 -25.77
N ALA A 39 14.13 -3.37 -26.74
CA ALA A 39 14.46 -4.78 -26.72
C ALA A 39 15.19 -5.15 -28.01
N SER A 40 15.87 -6.28 -27.98
CA SER A 40 16.37 -6.90 -29.18
C SER A 40 15.78 -8.28 -29.37
N VAL A 41 15.29 -8.55 -30.58
CA VAL A 41 14.74 -9.85 -30.96
C VAL A 41 15.77 -10.50 -31.87
N ALA A 42 16.49 -11.50 -31.35
CA ALA A 42 17.35 -12.32 -32.18
C ALA A 42 16.53 -13.43 -32.81
N ILE A 43 16.67 -13.56 -34.13
CA ILE A 43 15.91 -14.48 -34.97
C ILE A 43 16.94 -15.35 -35.65
N GLN A 44 17.01 -16.59 -35.20
CA GLN A 44 17.83 -17.61 -35.84
C GLN A 44 16.94 -18.41 -36.78
N ILE A 45 17.33 -18.44 -38.05
CA ILE A 45 16.69 -19.26 -39.07
C ILE A 45 17.69 -20.35 -39.47
N THR A 46 17.25 -21.60 -39.34
CA THR A 46 17.96 -22.75 -39.89
C THR A 46 17.20 -23.23 -41.11
N LEU A 47 17.88 -23.24 -42.27
CA LEU A 47 17.39 -23.89 -43.48
C LEU A 47 18.05 -25.26 -43.58
N THR A 48 17.23 -26.30 -43.75
CA THR A 48 17.74 -27.66 -44.03
C THR A 48 17.11 -28.23 -45.29
N SER A 49 17.95 -28.91 -46.08
CA SER A 49 17.59 -29.60 -47.31
C SER A 49 18.32 -30.95 -47.40
N GLU A 50 18.00 -31.75 -48.41
CA GLU A 50 18.70 -33.02 -48.69
C GLU A 50 20.18 -32.83 -49.08
N PHE A 51 20.58 -31.62 -49.46
CA PHE A 51 21.94 -31.27 -49.90
C PHE A 51 22.78 -30.57 -48.82
N GLY A 52 22.23 -30.37 -47.62
CA GLY A 52 22.87 -29.66 -46.51
C GLY A 52 21.96 -28.62 -45.86
N GLY A 53 22.46 -27.93 -44.85
CA GLY A 53 21.77 -26.86 -44.16
C GLY A 53 22.66 -25.67 -43.85
N ASP A 54 22.04 -24.52 -43.62
CA ASP A 54 22.69 -23.27 -43.27
C ASP A 54 21.87 -22.57 -42.18
N THR A 55 22.56 -21.98 -41.21
CA THR A 55 21.96 -21.33 -40.05
C THR A 55 22.48 -19.91 -39.95
N GLN A 56 21.56 -18.95 -39.90
CA GLN A 56 21.86 -17.54 -39.79
C GLN A 56 21.05 -16.91 -38.67
N THR A 57 21.67 -16.00 -37.92
CA THR A 57 20.99 -15.21 -36.90
C THR A 57 21.03 -13.73 -37.29
N ARG A 58 19.90 -13.03 -37.13
CA ARG A 58 19.83 -11.57 -37.23
C ARG A 58 19.13 -11.01 -36.00
N ILE A 59 19.41 -9.75 -35.70
CA ILE A 59 18.87 -9.06 -34.52
C ILE A 59 18.02 -7.90 -35.02
N LEU A 60 16.76 -7.87 -34.60
CA LEU A 60 15.85 -6.75 -34.76
C LEU A 60 15.88 -5.92 -33.48
N GLY A 61 16.36 -4.68 -33.56
CA GLY A 61 16.19 -3.72 -32.46
C GLY A 61 14.78 -3.13 -32.51
N SER A 62 14.05 -3.21 -31.40
CA SER A 62 12.65 -2.82 -31.31
C SER A 62 12.43 -1.88 -30.13
N ASN A 63 11.65 -0.82 -30.34
CA ASN A 63 11.05 -0.13 -29.20
C ASN A 63 10.03 -1.06 -28.55
N VAL A 64 9.90 -0.94 -27.23
CA VAL A 64 9.01 -1.78 -26.44
C VAL A 64 7.95 -0.91 -25.78
N SER A 65 6.72 -1.42 -25.79
CA SER A 65 5.61 -0.90 -24.99
C SER A 65 4.88 -2.06 -24.31
N GLY A 66 3.85 -1.75 -23.53
CA GLY A 66 3.07 -2.75 -22.81
C GLY A 66 3.13 -2.54 -21.31
N GLY A 67 2.89 -3.61 -20.56
CA GLY A 67 2.72 -3.56 -19.13
C GLY A 67 1.82 -4.67 -18.62
N GLY A 68 1.34 -4.52 -17.39
CA GLY A 68 0.47 -5.49 -16.76
C GLY A 68 0.26 -5.20 -15.29
N VAL A 69 -0.08 -6.25 -14.53
CA VAL A 69 -0.25 -6.18 -13.09
C VAL A 69 0.74 -7.12 -12.43
N VAL A 70 1.50 -6.57 -11.47
CA VAL A 70 2.31 -7.35 -10.53
C VAL A 70 1.68 -7.24 -9.15
N VAL A 71 1.85 -8.27 -8.32
CA VAL A 71 1.31 -8.30 -6.96
C VAL A 71 2.44 -8.63 -6.00
N PHE A 72 2.68 -7.77 -5.03
CA PHE A 72 3.68 -7.98 -4.00
C PHE A 72 3.05 -8.58 -2.73
N ARG A 73 3.84 -9.39 -2.02
CA ARG A 73 3.46 -10.02 -0.76
C ARG A 73 4.61 -9.98 0.25
N PRO A 74 4.30 -9.93 1.57
CA PRO A 74 2.96 -9.78 2.16
C PRO A 74 2.39 -8.35 1.96
N ASP A 75 1.28 -7.99 2.59
CA ASP A 75 0.69 -6.64 2.59
C ASP A 75 1.48 -5.60 3.41
N SER A 76 2.76 -5.84 3.59
CA SER A 76 3.65 -4.95 4.31
C SER A 76 5.07 -5.13 3.78
N GLU A 77 5.82 -4.04 3.66
CA GLU A 77 7.26 -4.12 3.42
C GLU A 77 7.99 -4.74 4.63
N PRO A 78 9.08 -5.49 4.42
CA PRO A 78 9.67 -5.84 3.12
C PRO A 78 8.88 -6.95 2.41
N PHE A 79 8.70 -6.80 1.09
CA PHE A 79 8.12 -7.84 0.25
C PHE A 79 9.12 -8.98 0.02
N ASP A 80 8.67 -10.22 0.15
CA ASP A 80 9.46 -11.43 -0.05
C ASP A 80 8.97 -12.31 -1.21
N GLU A 81 7.85 -11.94 -1.83
CA GLU A 81 7.29 -12.59 -3.02
C GLU A 81 6.71 -11.54 -3.98
N VAL A 82 6.81 -11.82 -5.27
CA VAL A 82 6.11 -11.11 -6.33
C VAL A 82 5.41 -12.09 -7.26
N GLU A 83 4.18 -11.76 -7.66
CA GLU A 83 3.42 -12.45 -8.68
C GLU A 83 3.24 -11.58 -9.92
N LEU A 84 3.49 -12.14 -11.09
CA LEU A 84 3.07 -11.58 -12.37
C LEU A 84 1.63 -12.02 -12.61
N ALA A 85 0.65 -11.18 -12.28
CA ALA A 85 -0.76 -11.53 -12.49
C ALA A 85 -1.13 -11.51 -13.98
N ASN A 86 -0.60 -10.54 -14.72
CA ASN A 86 -0.60 -10.49 -16.17
C ASN A 86 0.54 -9.59 -16.64
N LEU A 87 1.10 -9.88 -17.82
CA LEU A 87 2.14 -9.07 -18.42
C LEU A 87 2.12 -9.24 -19.94
N GLU A 88 2.19 -8.14 -20.68
CA GLU A 88 2.31 -8.13 -22.13
C GLU A 88 3.38 -7.14 -22.57
N PHE A 89 4.27 -7.60 -23.44
CA PHE A 89 5.24 -6.75 -24.14
C PHE A 89 4.88 -6.67 -25.62
N GLN A 90 4.82 -5.46 -26.16
CA GLN A 90 4.62 -5.19 -27.57
C GLN A 90 5.92 -4.64 -28.14
N LEU A 91 6.41 -5.25 -29.21
CA LEU A 91 7.67 -4.89 -29.83
C LEU A 91 7.39 -4.29 -31.21
N SER A 92 8.10 -3.21 -31.54
CA SER A 92 8.05 -2.65 -32.89
C SER A 92 8.52 -3.67 -33.92
N GLY A 93 7.79 -3.78 -35.02
CA GLY A 93 8.13 -4.60 -36.17
C GLY A 93 9.36 -4.09 -36.93
N GLY A 94 9.78 -4.85 -37.94
CA GLY A 94 10.85 -4.46 -38.84
C GLY A 94 11.27 -5.56 -39.80
N THR A 95 12.30 -5.27 -40.60
CA THR A 95 12.80 -6.13 -41.68
C THR A 95 14.22 -6.61 -41.39
N LEU A 96 14.45 -7.90 -41.60
CA LEU A 96 15.72 -8.59 -41.44
C LEU A 96 16.13 -9.23 -42.75
N GLU A 97 17.37 -8.98 -43.16
CA GLU A 97 17.94 -9.50 -44.40
C GLU A 97 18.93 -10.63 -44.10
N TYR A 98 18.69 -11.78 -44.72
CA TYR A 98 19.49 -13.00 -44.58
C TYR A 98 20.12 -13.39 -45.91
N GLN A 99 21.26 -14.06 -45.83
CA GLN A 99 21.93 -14.66 -46.97
C GLN A 99 22.29 -16.09 -46.61
N PHE A 100 21.73 -17.05 -47.36
CA PHE A 100 21.93 -18.47 -47.13
C PHE A 100 22.64 -19.15 -48.30
N LEU A 101 23.24 -20.31 -48.03
CA LEU A 101 23.82 -21.22 -49.03
C LEU A 101 24.83 -20.53 -49.95
N CYS A 102 25.58 -19.58 -49.41
CA CYS A 102 26.54 -18.77 -50.15
C CYS A 102 27.71 -19.61 -50.70
N GLY A 103 27.85 -19.70 -52.03
CA GLY A 103 29.00 -20.34 -52.66
C GLY A 103 28.89 -20.58 -54.17
N GLY A 104 30.01 -20.93 -54.82
CA GLY A 104 30.06 -21.31 -56.25
C GLY A 104 29.74 -20.17 -57.23
N ILE A 105 29.18 -20.53 -58.40
CA ILE A 105 28.83 -19.62 -59.52
C ILE A 105 27.46 -18.93 -59.27
N LEU A 106 26.68 -19.42 -58.30
CA LEU A 106 25.26 -19.07 -58.13
C LEU A 106 25.00 -17.93 -57.13
N GLY A 107 26.00 -17.50 -56.35
CA GLY A 107 25.83 -16.44 -55.35
C GLY A 107 25.15 -16.94 -54.06
N CYS A 108 24.60 -16.02 -53.27
CA CYS A 108 23.83 -16.32 -52.06
C CYS A 108 22.33 -16.33 -52.37
N LEU A 109 21.56 -17.11 -51.61
CA LEU A 109 20.11 -16.97 -51.55
C LEU A 109 19.75 -15.85 -50.58
N ASP A 110 19.32 -14.71 -51.11
CA ASP A 110 18.79 -13.61 -50.31
C ASP A 110 17.37 -13.94 -49.82
N VAL A 111 17.16 -13.80 -48.52
CA VAL A 111 15.87 -14.01 -47.86
C VAL A 111 15.58 -12.81 -46.98
N THR A 112 14.47 -12.13 -47.25
CA THR A 112 13.99 -11.00 -46.47
C THR A 112 12.86 -11.48 -45.56
N VAL A 113 12.95 -11.18 -44.27
CA VAL A 113 11.91 -11.47 -43.28
C VAL A 113 11.41 -10.16 -42.69
N THR A 114 10.13 -9.87 -42.84
CA THR A 114 9.48 -8.74 -42.16
C THR A 114 8.56 -9.27 -41.09
N LEU A 115 8.62 -8.65 -39.91
CA LEU A 115 7.77 -8.96 -38.78
C LEU A 115 6.99 -7.72 -38.35
N ASP A 116 5.72 -7.93 -38.03
CA ASP A 116 4.81 -6.89 -37.55
C ASP A 116 3.98 -7.43 -36.37
N ASN A 117 3.35 -6.53 -35.62
CA ASN A 117 2.44 -6.88 -34.51
C ASN A 117 3.04 -7.87 -33.50
N ILE A 118 4.33 -7.73 -33.19
CA ILE A 118 5.07 -8.63 -32.31
C ILE A 118 4.61 -8.42 -30.86
N ARG A 119 4.11 -9.48 -30.22
CA ARG A 119 3.65 -9.47 -28.83
C ARG A 119 4.14 -10.70 -28.08
N ALA A 120 4.63 -10.50 -26.85
CA ALA A 120 4.88 -11.56 -25.88
C ALA A 120 3.88 -11.42 -24.74
N ILE A 121 3.05 -12.44 -24.53
CA ILE A 121 1.89 -12.40 -23.62
C ILE A 121 2.00 -13.51 -22.58
N LEU A 122 2.04 -13.17 -21.29
CA LEU A 122 1.98 -14.14 -20.21
C LEU A 122 0.65 -14.90 -20.23
N GLN A 123 0.68 -16.23 -20.22
CA GLN A 123 -0.53 -17.06 -20.36
C GLN A 123 -1.25 -17.34 -19.04
N SER A 124 -0.52 -17.35 -17.93
CA SER A 124 -1.07 -17.60 -16.60
C SER A 124 -0.28 -16.86 -15.53
N PRO A 125 -0.92 -16.48 -14.41
CA PRO A 125 -0.20 -15.89 -13.30
C PRO A 125 0.96 -16.76 -12.83
N SER A 126 2.07 -16.14 -12.44
CA SER A 126 3.26 -16.83 -11.93
C SER A 126 3.87 -16.06 -10.79
N ALA A 127 4.10 -16.72 -9.65
CA ALA A 127 4.75 -16.14 -8.47
C ALA A 127 6.18 -16.65 -8.30
N ALA A 128 7.02 -15.81 -7.70
CA ALA A 128 8.39 -16.14 -7.33
C ALA A 128 8.82 -15.34 -6.10
N GLY A 129 9.69 -15.95 -5.28
CA GLY A 129 10.31 -15.26 -4.15
C GLY A 129 11.29 -14.17 -4.60
N LEU A 130 11.36 -13.09 -3.83
CA LEU A 130 12.31 -12.01 -3.97
C LEU A 130 13.56 -12.28 -3.12
N ASP A 131 14.75 -12.15 -3.73
CA ASP A 131 15.99 -12.13 -2.95
C ASP A 131 16.23 -10.75 -2.29
N GLY A 132 17.28 -10.64 -1.46
CA GLY A 132 17.61 -9.37 -0.79
C GLY A 132 18.01 -8.21 -1.73
N GLY A 133 18.17 -8.47 -3.03
CA GLY A 133 18.37 -7.46 -4.07
C GLY A 133 17.10 -7.11 -4.85
N GLY A 134 15.98 -7.77 -4.56
CA GLY A 134 14.71 -7.65 -5.29
C GLY A 134 14.66 -8.48 -6.57
N ASN A 135 15.58 -9.42 -6.78
CA ASN A 135 15.55 -10.26 -7.99
C ASN A 135 14.52 -11.38 -7.83
N ALA A 136 13.73 -11.61 -8.87
CA ALA A 136 12.81 -12.74 -8.97
C ALA A 136 12.95 -13.42 -10.33
N GLY A 137 12.90 -14.75 -10.31
CA GLY A 137 12.95 -15.60 -11.49
C GLY A 137 11.74 -16.51 -11.56
N PHE A 138 11.10 -16.54 -12.71
CA PHE A 138 9.88 -17.26 -13.01
C PHE A 138 10.16 -18.29 -14.10
N ASN A 139 9.46 -19.42 -14.05
CA ASN A 139 9.33 -20.29 -15.21
C ASN A 139 7.86 -20.29 -15.62
N ALA A 140 7.54 -19.53 -16.65
CA ALA A 140 6.16 -19.20 -17.00
C ALA A 140 5.90 -19.47 -18.48
N ASP A 141 4.64 -19.73 -18.79
CA ASP A 141 4.20 -19.94 -20.17
C ASP A 141 3.97 -18.58 -20.85
N TRP A 142 4.76 -18.33 -21.88
CA TRP A 142 4.68 -17.12 -22.70
C TRP A 142 4.17 -17.47 -24.09
N ARG A 143 3.18 -16.70 -24.57
CA ARG A 143 2.70 -16.76 -25.94
C ARG A 143 3.34 -15.66 -26.76
N LEU A 144 4.13 -16.05 -27.75
CA LEU A 144 4.68 -15.16 -28.75
C LEU A 144 3.76 -15.13 -29.97
N VAL A 145 3.30 -13.94 -30.34
CA VAL A 145 2.50 -13.70 -31.54
C VAL A 145 3.21 -12.69 -32.42
N ALA A 146 3.32 -12.94 -33.72
CA ALA A 146 3.82 -11.97 -34.70
C ALA A 146 3.24 -12.26 -36.09
N ASP A 147 2.94 -11.23 -36.86
CA ASP A 147 2.69 -11.39 -38.29
C ASP A 147 4.03 -11.43 -39.00
N TYR A 148 4.19 -12.36 -39.96
CA TYR A 148 5.42 -12.47 -40.73
C TYR A 148 5.18 -12.48 -42.23
N THR A 149 6.14 -11.93 -42.95
CA THR A 149 6.31 -12.15 -44.39
C THR A 149 7.75 -12.57 -44.66
N ILE A 150 7.94 -13.60 -45.48
CA ILE A 150 9.24 -14.09 -45.93
C ILE A 150 9.24 -14.00 -47.45
N THR A 151 10.22 -13.32 -48.01
CA THR A 151 10.37 -13.17 -49.45
C THR A 151 11.77 -13.59 -49.89
N SER A 152 11.84 -14.23 -51.05
CA SER A 152 13.07 -14.67 -51.69
C SER A 152 12.84 -14.82 -53.19
N ILE A 153 13.91 -15.11 -53.94
CA ILE A 153 13.80 -15.42 -55.38
C ILE A 153 13.06 -16.74 -55.65
N LEU A 154 12.98 -17.64 -54.66
CA LEU A 154 12.40 -18.99 -54.82
C LEU A 154 10.93 -19.04 -54.38
N SER A 155 10.58 -18.27 -53.35
CA SER A 155 9.24 -18.29 -52.76
C SER A 155 8.95 -17.03 -51.94
N ASN A 156 7.65 -16.73 -51.84
CA ASN A 156 7.11 -15.77 -50.89
C ASN A 156 6.06 -16.47 -50.01
N SER A 157 6.12 -16.26 -48.70
CA SER A 157 5.16 -16.78 -47.74
C SER A 157 4.79 -15.72 -46.72
N ALA A 158 3.56 -15.75 -46.22
CA ALA A 158 3.11 -14.89 -45.14
C ALA A 158 2.24 -15.69 -44.18
N GLY A 159 2.21 -15.29 -42.92
CA GLY A 159 1.43 -15.98 -41.90
C GLY A 159 1.48 -15.29 -40.56
N VAL A 160 0.98 -16.01 -39.56
CA VAL A 160 1.01 -15.60 -38.15
C VAL A 160 1.84 -16.63 -37.40
N LEU A 161 2.88 -16.15 -36.73
CA LEU A 161 3.55 -16.89 -35.68
C LEU A 161 2.66 -16.82 -34.43
N ASP A 162 2.32 -17.98 -33.86
CA ASP A 162 1.56 -18.09 -32.62
C ASP A 162 2.07 -19.32 -31.87
N THR A 163 2.91 -19.11 -30.87
CA THR A 163 3.59 -20.20 -30.16
C THR A 163 3.59 -19.92 -28.66
N VAL A 164 3.21 -20.93 -27.88
CA VAL A 164 3.32 -20.92 -26.42
C VAL A 164 4.55 -21.72 -26.02
N SER A 165 5.37 -21.17 -25.14
CA SER A 165 6.54 -21.86 -24.61
C SER A 165 6.74 -21.55 -23.14
N SER A 166 7.09 -22.57 -22.37
CA SER A 166 7.54 -22.41 -20.99
C SER A 166 8.99 -21.97 -21.01
N VAL A 167 9.24 -20.70 -20.68
CA VAL A 167 10.57 -20.10 -20.73
C VAL A 167 10.88 -19.37 -19.42
N PRO A 168 12.16 -19.30 -19.03
CA PRO A 168 12.56 -18.49 -17.90
C PRO A 168 12.25 -17.02 -18.20
N PHE A 169 11.67 -16.34 -17.22
CA PHE A 169 11.55 -14.88 -17.19
C PHE A 169 12.12 -14.40 -15.87
N GLY A 170 12.77 -13.25 -15.85
CA GLY A 170 13.29 -12.72 -14.61
C GLY A 170 13.57 -11.24 -14.70
N GLY A 171 13.70 -10.63 -13.54
CA GLY A 171 14.00 -9.21 -13.42
C GLY A 171 14.29 -8.85 -11.98
N ARG A 172 14.59 -7.57 -11.79
CA ARG A 172 14.70 -6.97 -10.47
C ARG A 172 13.50 -6.08 -10.25
N PHE A 173 12.78 -6.35 -9.16
CA PHE A 173 11.54 -5.70 -8.75
C PHE A 173 11.85 -4.88 -7.51
N ILE A 174 11.66 -3.56 -7.62
CA ILE A 174 11.87 -2.62 -6.54
C ILE A 174 10.50 -2.01 -6.25
N ALA A 175 9.97 -2.27 -5.06
CA ALA A 175 8.74 -1.66 -4.58
C ALA A 175 9.02 -1.02 -3.22
N SER A 176 8.78 0.28 -3.12
CA SER A 176 9.09 1.09 -1.95
C SER A 176 8.26 2.36 -1.97
N GLU A 177 7.73 2.78 -0.82
CA GLU A 177 7.08 4.10 -0.66
C GLU A 177 5.91 4.34 -1.65
N GLY A 178 5.24 3.28 -2.12
CA GLY A 178 4.14 3.35 -3.10
C GLY A 178 4.58 3.30 -4.56
N ASP A 179 5.88 3.35 -4.86
CA ASP A 179 6.41 3.26 -6.22
C ASP A 179 6.87 1.83 -6.54
N VAL A 180 6.69 1.42 -7.81
CA VAL A 180 7.23 0.17 -8.35
C VAL A 180 8.13 0.47 -9.55
N PHE A 181 9.33 -0.07 -9.53
CA PHE A 181 10.26 -0.04 -10.65
C PHE A 181 10.81 -1.44 -10.91
N ILE A 182 10.69 -1.89 -12.16
CA ILE A 182 11.14 -3.21 -12.61
C ILE A 182 12.18 -3.02 -13.70
N ASN A 183 13.37 -3.61 -13.54
CA ASN A 183 14.44 -3.53 -14.52
C ASN A 183 15.24 -4.84 -14.60
N GLN A 184 16.33 -4.83 -15.39
CA GLN A 184 17.18 -6.01 -15.62
C GLN A 184 16.37 -7.21 -16.13
N LEU A 185 15.36 -6.93 -16.95
CA LEU A 185 14.45 -7.94 -17.47
C LEU A 185 15.19 -8.91 -18.40
N SER A 186 14.81 -10.17 -18.31
CA SER A 186 15.28 -11.22 -19.20
C SER A 186 14.12 -12.15 -19.55
N LEU A 187 14.04 -12.53 -20.82
CA LEU A 187 13.11 -13.54 -21.31
C LEU A 187 13.91 -14.61 -22.05
N GLY A 188 13.63 -15.87 -21.76
CA GLY A 188 14.26 -17.00 -22.43
C GLY A 188 13.93 -17.07 -23.92
N SER A 189 14.60 -17.97 -24.62
CA SER A 189 14.37 -18.20 -26.05
C SER A 189 13.11 -19.01 -26.28
N ILE A 190 12.25 -18.51 -27.16
CA ILE A 190 11.05 -19.19 -27.65
C ILE A 190 11.40 -19.81 -29.01
N ALA A 191 11.36 -21.13 -29.07
CA ALA A 191 11.53 -21.86 -30.32
C ALA A 191 10.16 -22.05 -30.99
N SER A 192 10.11 -21.77 -32.29
CA SER A 192 8.96 -21.99 -33.16
C SER A 192 9.41 -22.60 -34.48
N SER A 193 8.47 -23.13 -35.25
CA SER A 193 8.75 -23.64 -36.59
C SER A 193 7.70 -23.12 -37.55
N LEU A 194 8.14 -22.71 -38.73
CA LEU A 194 7.26 -22.26 -39.81
C LEU A 194 6.91 -23.41 -40.77
N GLY A 195 7.36 -24.64 -40.48
CA GLY A 195 7.16 -25.82 -41.32
C GLY A 195 8.01 -25.81 -42.60
N GLU A 196 7.57 -26.57 -43.61
CA GLU A 196 8.22 -26.61 -44.92
C GLU A 196 7.77 -25.44 -45.81
N THR A 197 8.74 -24.63 -46.23
CA THR A 197 8.52 -23.61 -47.26
C THR A 197 9.50 -23.83 -48.40
N ALA A 198 8.99 -23.99 -49.62
CA ALA A 198 9.78 -24.16 -50.84
C ALA A 198 10.80 -25.33 -50.81
N GLY A 199 10.49 -26.42 -50.10
CA GLY A 199 11.36 -27.59 -49.97
C GLY A 199 12.45 -27.47 -48.90
N PHE A 200 12.45 -26.39 -48.12
CA PHE A 200 13.31 -26.21 -46.96
C PHE A 200 12.48 -26.32 -45.68
N GLN A 201 13.02 -27.03 -44.70
CA GLN A 201 12.51 -26.99 -43.32
C GLN A 201 13.04 -25.72 -42.65
N VAL A 202 12.13 -24.91 -42.11
CA VAL A 202 12.44 -23.63 -41.46
C VAL A 202 12.17 -23.75 -39.97
N GLU A 203 13.25 -23.78 -39.19
CA GLU A 203 13.22 -23.66 -37.73
C GLU A 203 13.54 -22.22 -37.34
N LEU A 204 12.72 -21.65 -36.47
CA LEU A 204 12.84 -20.30 -35.97
C LEU A 204 13.11 -20.34 -34.46
N VAL A 205 14.29 -19.90 -34.02
CA VAL A 205 14.53 -19.66 -32.60
C VAL A 205 14.54 -18.16 -32.38
N THR A 206 13.58 -17.70 -31.58
CA THR A 206 13.43 -16.29 -31.21
C THR A 206 13.90 -16.09 -29.77
N SER A 207 14.96 -15.32 -29.56
CA SER A 207 15.34 -14.88 -28.22
C SER A 207 15.07 -13.39 -28.06
N VAL A 208 14.37 -13.00 -27.00
CA VAL A 208 14.07 -11.60 -26.71
C VAL A 208 14.96 -11.13 -25.56
N ASP A 209 15.82 -10.16 -25.84
CA ASP A 209 16.59 -9.47 -24.82
C ASP A 209 15.82 -8.21 -24.38
N LEU A 210 15.38 -8.22 -23.12
CA LEU A 210 14.67 -7.12 -22.47
C LEU A 210 15.58 -6.30 -21.55
N SER A 211 16.90 -6.47 -21.61
CA SER A 211 17.85 -5.85 -20.67
C SER A 211 17.82 -4.31 -20.67
N ASN A 212 17.39 -3.68 -21.76
CA ASN A 212 17.18 -2.24 -21.90
C ASN A 212 15.70 -1.83 -21.79
N THR A 213 14.87 -2.70 -21.20
CA THR A 213 13.46 -2.45 -20.90
C THR A 213 13.28 -2.33 -19.40
N SER A 214 12.55 -1.30 -18.98
CA SER A 214 12.07 -1.15 -17.61
C SER A 214 10.57 -0.89 -17.59
N LEU A 215 9.95 -1.19 -16.44
CA LEU A 215 8.56 -0.83 -16.17
C LEU A 215 8.49 0.00 -14.89
N SER A 216 7.61 0.98 -14.90
CA SER A 216 7.24 1.74 -13.70
C SER A 216 5.75 1.63 -13.44
N GLY A 217 5.38 1.67 -12.16
CA GLY A 217 4.00 1.67 -11.70
C GLY A 217 3.93 2.20 -10.28
N ASN A 218 2.73 2.20 -9.70
CA ASN A 218 2.51 2.55 -8.31
C ASN A 218 1.66 1.46 -7.64
N PHE A 219 1.76 1.32 -6.34
CA PHE A 219 0.81 0.62 -5.49
C PHE A 219 0.22 1.59 -4.48
N ASP A 220 -0.98 1.31 -3.97
CA ASP A 220 -1.54 2.12 -2.87
C ASP A 220 -0.53 2.05 -1.70
N PRO A 221 0.01 3.21 -1.26
CA PRO A 221 1.04 3.20 -0.25
C PRO A 221 0.50 2.48 0.97
N LEU A 222 1.29 1.52 1.45
CA LEU A 222 0.93 0.78 2.63
C LEU A 222 0.70 1.77 3.78
N PRO A 223 -0.32 1.55 4.62
CA PRO A 223 -0.51 2.40 5.77
C PRO A 223 0.77 2.44 6.59
N PRO A 224 1.17 3.62 7.12
CA PRO A 224 2.36 3.71 7.96
C PRO A 224 2.30 2.65 9.05
N LYS A 225 3.41 1.94 9.28
CA LYS A 225 3.47 0.79 10.20
C LYS A 225 2.94 1.10 11.61
N ALA A 226 3.04 2.35 12.03
CA ALA A 226 2.55 2.83 13.31
C ALA A 226 1.00 2.88 13.41
N CYS A 227 0.29 2.93 12.28
CA CYS A 227 -1.16 3.04 12.25
C CYS A 227 -1.87 1.72 12.54
N GLY A 228 -2.98 1.80 13.29
CA GLY A 228 -3.81 0.67 13.68
C GLY A 228 -3.41 -0.01 14.99
N SER A 229 -2.46 0.55 15.75
CA SER A 229 -1.99 -0.06 17.01
C SER A 229 -1.53 0.92 18.10
N GLY A 230 -1.70 2.23 17.90
CA GLY A 230 -1.18 3.29 18.78
C GLY A 230 -2.11 3.74 19.92
N GLY A 231 -3.27 3.11 20.11
CA GLY A 231 -4.27 3.52 21.09
C GLY A 231 -5.24 4.57 20.55
N TYR A 232 -5.99 5.23 21.43
CA TYR A 232 -6.98 6.23 21.03
C TYR A 232 -6.32 7.46 20.40
N CYS A 233 -6.80 7.91 19.23
CA CYS A 233 -6.19 9.03 18.49
C CYS A 233 -6.24 10.38 19.23
N GLY A 234 -7.15 10.51 20.21
CA GLY A 234 -7.25 11.66 21.10
C GLY A 234 -6.27 11.64 22.29
N SER A 235 -5.47 10.57 22.44
CA SER A 235 -4.52 10.39 23.55
C SER A 235 -3.08 10.55 23.10
N ILE A 236 -2.23 11.08 23.97
CA ILE A 236 -0.77 11.07 23.74
C ILE A 236 -0.25 9.63 23.89
N GLY A 237 0.61 9.18 22.98
CA GLY A 237 1.09 7.81 22.97
C GLY A 237 2.37 7.55 22.16
N ALA A 238 2.61 6.26 21.93
CA ALA A 238 3.60 5.81 20.94
C ALA A 238 3.20 6.29 19.53
N PRO A 239 4.08 6.20 18.52
CA PRO A 239 3.72 6.61 17.17
C PRO A 239 2.44 5.96 16.65
N GLY A 240 1.64 6.73 15.92
CA GLY A 240 0.35 6.32 15.36
C GLY A 240 -0.80 6.22 16.36
N CYS A 241 -1.98 5.82 15.87
CA CYS A 241 -3.18 5.55 16.67
C CYS A 241 -4.03 4.42 16.05
N ASP A 242 -5.09 3.98 16.74
CA ASP A 242 -5.89 2.80 16.39
C ASP A 242 -6.86 3.03 15.23
N ASP A 243 -7.38 4.25 15.05
CA ASP A 243 -8.18 4.57 13.87
C ASP A 243 -7.25 4.73 12.67
N LEU A 244 -7.26 3.72 11.79
CA LEU A 244 -6.38 3.64 10.64
C LEU A 244 -6.51 4.86 9.71
N ASN A 245 -7.74 5.31 9.43
CA ASN A 245 -7.96 6.43 8.52
C ASN A 245 -7.49 7.74 9.12
N CYS A 246 -7.79 7.95 10.41
CA CYS A 246 -7.30 9.12 11.12
C CYS A 246 -5.78 9.12 11.20
N CYS A 247 -5.19 7.98 11.57
CA CYS A 247 -3.75 7.84 11.69
C CYS A 247 -3.05 8.16 10.36
N ILE A 248 -3.48 7.55 9.24
CA ILE A 248 -2.93 7.83 7.91
C ILE A 248 -3.02 9.33 7.60
N ALA A 249 -4.19 9.94 7.79
CA ALA A 249 -4.40 11.36 7.51
C ALA A 249 -3.45 12.25 8.32
N ILE A 250 -3.20 11.94 9.59
CA ILE A 250 -2.27 12.72 10.42
C ILE A 250 -0.81 12.43 10.05
N CYS A 251 -0.45 11.18 9.73
CA CYS A 251 0.89 10.85 9.25
C CYS A 251 1.26 11.60 7.97
N GLU A 252 0.31 11.76 7.06
CA GLU A 252 0.50 12.52 5.81
C GLU A 252 0.70 14.02 6.07
N LEU A 253 0.05 14.57 7.10
CA LEU A 253 0.22 15.97 7.50
C LEU A 253 1.53 16.20 8.26
N ASP A 254 1.93 15.25 9.10
CA ASP A 254 3.12 15.36 9.95
C ASP A 254 3.72 13.97 10.22
N PHE A 255 4.75 13.64 9.46
CA PHE A 255 5.44 12.34 9.53
C PHE A 255 6.04 12.06 10.92
N TYR A 256 6.32 13.09 11.72
CA TYR A 256 6.78 12.92 13.11
C TYR A 256 5.79 12.09 13.94
N CYS A 257 4.49 12.23 13.70
CA CYS A 257 3.43 11.53 14.44
C CYS A 257 3.51 10.00 14.31
N CYS A 258 4.16 9.51 13.26
CA CYS A 258 4.16 8.09 12.90
C CYS A 258 5.56 7.47 12.96
N GLU A 259 6.61 8.30 13.00
CA GLU A 259 7.99 7.83 13.22
C GLU A 259 8.51 8.04 14.64
N THR A 260 8.08 9.11 15.31
CA THR A 260 8.70 9.52 16.58
C THR A 260 7.78 9.39 17.77
N ALA A 261 6.62 10.03 17.75
CA ALA A 261 5.64 9.94 18.84
C ALA A 261 4.29 10.52 18.41
N TRP A 262 3.20 10.02 18.99
CA TRP A 262 1.90 10.65 18.91
C TRP A 262 1.74 11.64 20.07
N ASP A 263 2.30 12.84 19.93
CA ASP A 263 2.32 13.86 20.99
C ASP A 263 1.09 14.78 20.96
N PHE A 264 1.08 15.84 21.77
CA PHE A 264 -0.03 16.79 21.85
C PHE A 264 -0.34 17.45 20.50
N SER A 265 0.67 17.72 19.67
CA SER A 265 0.47 18.28 18.32
C SER A 265 -0.24 17.27 17.42
N CYS A 266 0.10 15.98 17.53
CA CYS A 266 -0.58 14.92 16.80
C CYS A 266 -2.04 14.76 17.24
N VAL A 267 -2.30 14.81 18.55
CA VAL A 267 -3.64 14.79 19.13
C VAL A 267 -4.47 15.99 18.68
N GLU A 268 -3.92 17.22 18.68
CA GLU A 268 -4.65 18.40 18.20
C GLU A 268 -5.05 18.28 16.73
N LYS A 269 -4.14 17.78 15.87
CA LYS A 269 -4.47 17.51 14.47
C LYS A 269 -5.55 16.42 14.36
N ALA A 270 -5.47 15.34 15.15
CA ALA A 270 -6.48 14.29 15.14
C ALA A 270 -7.87 14.81 15.52
N ILE A 271 -7.95 15.65 16.56
CA ILE A 271 -9.20 16.30 16.98
C ILE A 271 -9.73 17.20 15.86
N GLU A 272 -8.87 17.97 15.19
CA GLU A 272 -9.28 18.87 14.11
C GLU A 272 -9.74 18.14 12.84
N TYR A 273 -8.95 17.18 12.35
CA TYR A 273 -9.15 16.56 11.03
C TYR A 273 -9.99 15.28 11.08
N CYS A 274 -9.97 14.55 12.19
CA CYS A 274 -10.72 13.30 12.34
C CYS A 274 -11.99 13.45 13.19
N GLY A 275 -12.17 14.58 13.88
CA GLY A 275 -13.32 14.81 14.73
C GLY A 275 -13.34 13.94 15.99
N VAL A 276 -12.18 13.42 16.43
CA VAL A 276 -12.08 12.72 17.72
C VAL A 276 -12.16 13.72 18.87
N THR A 277 -12.46 13.22 20.07
CA THR A 277 -12.44 14.02 21.30
C THR A 277 -11.10 13.88 22.01
N PRO A 278 -10.71 14.84 22.87
CA PRO A 278 -9.58 14.66 23.79
C PRO A 278 -9.76 13.40 24.65
N ASP A 279 -8.67 12.79 25.07
CA ASP A 279 -8.73 11.58 25.91
C ASP A 279 -9.31 11.80 27.31
N ASN A 280 -9.30 13.04 27.77
CA ASN A 280 -9.88 13.47 29.03
C ASN A 280 -11.22 14.21 28.86
N ASP A 281 -11.98 13.85 27.82
CA ASP A 281 -13.34 14.33 27.57
C ASP A 281 -14.27 13.97 28.74
N ASP A 282 -14.25 12.72 29.20
CA ASP A 282 -15.09 12.25 30.31
C ASP A 282 -14.37 12.32 31.67
N CYS A 283 -15.10 12.60 32.77
CA CYS A 283 -14.50 12.69 34.11
C CYS A 283 -13.87 11.39 34.62
N ILE A 284 -14.27 10.25 34.06
CA ILE A 284 -13.68 8.95 34.41
C ILE A 284 -12.27 8.79 33.82
N ASP A 285 -11.99 9.48 32.71
CA ASP A 285 -10.72 9.47 31.99
C ASP A 285 -9.90 10.73 32.28
N ALA A 286 -10.23 11.42 33.37
CA ALA A 286 -9.58 12.65 33.81
C ALA A 286 -8.05 12.52 33.90
N ARG A 287 -7.36 13.40 33.17
CA ARG A 287 -5.90 13.33 33.03
C ARG A 287 -5.19 13.82 34.30
N PRO A 288 -4.23 13.06 34.85
CA PRO A 288 -3.41 13.54 35.96
C PRO A 288 -2.67 14.84 35.60
N LEU A 289 -2.86 15.86 36.43
CA LEU A 289 -2.26 17.18 36.32
C LEU A 289 -1.20 17.34 37.41
N GLU A 290 0.06 17.32 36.99
CA GLU A 290 1.18 17.67 37.85
C GLU A 290 1.35 19.19 37.95
N LEU A 291 2.15 19.65 38.92
CA LEU A 291 2.49 21.07 39.01
C LEU A 291 3.26 21.50 37.75
N GLY A 292 2.79 22.57 37.10
CA GLY A 292 3.45 23.09 35.90
C GLY A 292 2.46 23.68 34.90
N ARG A 293 2.91 23.77 33.64
CA ARG A 293 2.06 24.16 32.51
C ARG A 293 1.80 22.93 31.65
N HIS A 294 0.53 22.71 31.35
CA HIS A 294 0.08 21.59 30.54
C HIS A 294 -0.84 22.11 29.43
N PRO A 295 -0.61 21.73 28.18
CA PRO A 295 -1.51 22.10 27.10
C PRO A 295 -2.79 21.26 27.17
N PHE A 296 -3.89 21.84 26.72
CA PHE A 296 -5.20 21.19 26.67
C PHE A 296 -6.07 21.82 25.57
N THR A 297 -7.15 21.13 25.21
CA THR A 297 -8.15 21.63 24.27
C THR A 297 -9.52 21.07 24.67
N THR A 298 -10.58 21.86 24.49
CA THR A 298 -11.99 21.45 24.70
C THR A 298 -12.73 21.28 23.36
N ARG A 299 -11.97 21.20 22.26
CA ARG A 299 -12.57 21.03 20.93
C ARG A 299 -13.18 19.64 20.82
N ASN A 300 -14.39 19.58 20.27
CA ASN A 300 -15.22 18.38 20.10
C ASN A 300 -15.66 17.69 21.40
N SER A 301 -15.20 18.14 22.56
CA SER A 301 -15.55 17.51 23.82
C SER A 301 -17.04 17.66 24.12
N SER A 302 -17.54 16.68 24.86
CA SER A 302 -18.90 16.61 25.35
C SER A 302 -19.11 17.61 26.49
N ARG A 303 -20.22 17.47 27.22
CA ARG A 303 -20.51 18.26 28.42
C ARG A 303 -20.98 17.26 29.45
N ASP A 304 -20.07 16.78 30.25
CA ASP A 304 -20.36 15.79 31.27
C ASP A 304 -20.12 16.37 32.68
N GLY A 305 -20.28 15.51 33.69
CA GLY A 305 -20.15 15.90 35.10
C GLY A 305 -21.37 16.59 35.75
N PRO A 306 -21.23 16.91 37.06
CA PRO A 306 -22.32 17.42 37.88
C PRO A 306 -22.81 18.79 37.45
N GLY A 307 -24.10 19.05 37.69
CA GLY A 307 -24.62 20.41 37.67
C GLY A 307 -23.90 21.28 38.71
N LEU A 308 -23.53 22.49 38.32
CA LEU A 308 -22.91 23.48 39.20
C LEU A 308 -23.86 23.86 40.36
N ILE A 309 -23.32 24.06 41.57
CA ILE A 309 -24.09 24.67 42.68
C ILE A 309 -24.31 26.16 42.41
N SER A 310 -25.27 26.80 43.10
CA SER A 310 -25.68 28.18 42.85
C SER A 310 -24.56 29.23 42.92
N GLU A 311 -23.50 28.97 43.68
CA GLU A 311 -22.34 29.88 43.81
C GLU A 311 -21.37 29.74 42.62
N CYS A 312 -21.41 28.61 41.91
CA CYS A 312 -20.65 28.35 40.68
C CYS A 312 -21.48 28.46 39.41
N ALA A 313 -22.81 28.40 39.54
CA ALA A 313 -23.74 28.59 38.45
C ALA A 313 -23.92 30.09 38.18
N ASN A 314 -23.15 30.62 37.22
CA ASN A 314 -23.38 31.97 36.73
C ASN A 314 -24.57 31.98 35.75
N GLU A 315 -25.70 32.56 36.17
CA GLU A 315 -26.89 32.74 35.31
C GLU A 315 -26.72 33.87 34.27
N THR A 316 -25.60 34.60 34.29
CA THR A 316 -25.42 35.84 33.52
C THR A 316 -25.16 35.63 32.02
N ASN A 317 -24.58 34.47 31.63
CA ASN A 317 -24.29 34.13 30.21
C ASN A 317 -25.17 33.01 29.65
N GLY A 318 -26.17 32.55 30.42
CA GLY A 318 -26.96 31.36 30.08
C GLY A 318 -26.28 30.02 30.31
N GLY A 319 -25.06 30.00 30.89
CA GLY A 319 -24.43 28.80 31.49
C GLY A 319 -24.11 27.65 30.52
N ILE A 320 -24.08 27.90 29.22
CA ILE A 320 -23.88 26.85 28.21
C ILE A 320 -22.37 26.65 28.00
N LEU A 321 -21.74 25.80 28.81
CA LEU A 321 -20.41 25.24 28.50
C LEU A 321 -20.42 24.70 27.07
N ARG A 322 -19.40 24.95 26.26
CA ARG A 322 -19.36 24.42 24.88
C ARG A 322 -18.94 22.96 24.88
N GLY A 323 -17.89 22.68 25.63
CA GLY A 323 -17.48 21.37 26.10
C GLY A 323 -16.53 21.51 27.30
N ASP A 324 -16.29 20.41 27.99
CA ASP A 324 -15.38 20.31 29.15
C ASP A 324 -14.27 19.30 28.88
N VAL A 325 -13.23 19.36 29.72
CA VAL A 325 -12.21 18.33 29.83
C VAL A 325 -11.81 18.23 31.28
N TRP A 326 -11.45 17.03 31.72
CA TRP A 326 -11.24 16.72 33.11
C TRP A 326 -9.78 16.47 33.45
N PHE A 327 -9.38 16.91 34.63
CA PHE A 327 -8.06 16.67 35.16
C PHE A 327 -8.17 16.04 36.53
N THR A 328 -7.08 15.46 37.03
CA THR A 328 -6.98 15.07 38.45
C THR A 328 -5.74 15.67 39.08
N HIS A 329 -5.84 16.13 40.32
CA HIS A 329 -4.69 16.60 41.07
C HIS A 329 -4.67 16.01 42.47
N THR A 330 -3.50 15.50 42.89
CA THR A 330 -3.29 14.96 44.23
C THR A 330 -2.16 15.75 44.91
N PRO A 331 -2.48 16.67 45.83
CA PRO A 331 -1.48 17.45 46.54
C PRO A 331 -0.54 16.56 47.35
N GLN A 332 0.74 16.90 47.40
CA GLN A 332 1.73 16.19 48.22
C GLN A 332 1.75 16.64 49.68
N PHE A 333 1.17 17.81 49.97
CA PHE A 333 1.11 18.45 51.28
C PHE A 333 -0.24 19.16 51.43
N ASP A 334 -0.66 19.38 52.67
CA ASP A 334 -1.80 20.26 52.96
C ASP A 334 -1.44 21.68 52.55
N ASN A 335 -2.00 22.18 51.45
CA ASN A 335 -1.66 23.48 50.89
C ASN A 335 -2.73 24.07 49.96
N GLY A 336 -2.63 25.38 49.74
CA GLY A 336 -3.37 26.06 48.68
C GLY A 336 -2.87 25.65 47.30
N VAL A 337 -3.77 25.17 46.45
CA VAL A 337 -3.53 24.82 45.04
C VAL A 337 -4.18 25.89 44.16
N LEU A 338 -3.45 26.37 43.16
CA LEU A 338 -3.93 27.37 42.20
C LEU A 338 -4.01 26.77 40.80
N VAL A 339 -5.20 26.76 40.21
CA VAL A 339 -5.45 26.32 38.83
C VAL A 339 -5.78 27.54 37.99
N SER A 340 -5.16 27.70 36.83
CA SER A 340 -5.29 28.92 36.04
C SER A 340 -5.13 28.72 34.53
N THR A 341 -6.06 29.30 33.78
CA THR A 341 -5.96 29.55 32.33
C THR A 341 -5.66 31.03 32.03
N CYS A 342 -5.63 31.88 33.07
CA CYS A 342 -5.49 33.33 33.01
C CYS A 342 -4.38 33.84 32.07
N GLY A 343 -4.78 34.44 30.95
CA GLY A 343 -3.89 35.02 29.94
C GLY A 343 -3.03 34.01 29.17
N LEU A 344 -3.37 32.71 29.26
CA LEU A 344 -2.68 31.61 28.56
C LEU A 344 -3.53 30.96 27.47
N VAL A 345 -4.82 31.25 27.43
CA VAL A 345 -5.79 30.77 26.43
C VAL A 345 -6.38 31.96 25.67
N ASP A 346 -6.86 31.69 24.46
CA ASP A 346 -7.49 32.67 23.56
C ASP A 346 -9.02 32.52 23.47
N PHE A 347 -9.61 31.71 24.35
CA PHE A 347 -11.04 31.49 24.48
C PHE A 347 -11.51 31.69 25.94
N ASP A 348 -12.80 31.94 26.07
CA ASP A 348 -13.51 32.09 27.36
C ASP A 348 -13.54 30.75 28.10
N THR A 349 -13.12 30.75 29.38
CA THR A 349 -13.00 29.52 30.18
C THR A 349 -13.66 29.65 31.53
N GLN A 350 -14.28 28.56 31.96
CA GLN A 350 -14.68 28.31 33.34
C GLN A 350 -13.83 27.19 33.93
N ILE A 351 -13.45 27.30 35.20
CA ILE A 351 -12.77 26.24 35.96
C ILE A 351 -13.64 25.90 37.17
N THR A 352 -13.89 24.62 37.41
CA THR A 352 -14.56 24.11 38.62
C THR A 352 -13.74 22.99 39.22
N ILE A 353 -13.60 22.97 40.54
CA ILE A 353 -12.88 21.94 41.30
C ILE A 353 -13.91 21.05 42.01
N TYR A 354 -13.79 19.74 41.89
CA TYR A 354 -14.67 18.75 42.51
C TYR A 354 -13.93 17.85 43.50
N GLU A 355 -14.65 17.34 44.50
CA GLU A 355 -14.14 16.32 45.44
C GLU A 355 -13.91 14.95 44.78
N SER A 356 -14.65 14.65 43.71
CA SER A 356 -14.54 13.41 42.94
C SER A 356 -15.19 13.60 41.56
N CYS A 357 -14.94 12.69 40.62
CA CYS A 357 -15.81 12.54 39.44
C CYS A 357 -17.24 12.30 39.94
N ASN A 358 -18.19 13.11 39.47
CA ASN A 358 -19.58 13.21 39.96
C ASN A 358 -19.78 13.76 41.39
N GLY A 359 -18.76 14.36 42.01
CA GLY A 359 -18.80 14.91 43.38
C GLY A 359 -19.42 16.31 43.47
N LEU A 360 -19.39 16.90 44.66
CA LEU A 360 -19.81 18.30 44.84
C LEU A 360 -18.69 19.26 44.41
N PRO A 361 -19.01 20.39 43.76
CA PRO A 361 -18.03 21.42 43.48
C PRO A 361 -17.58 22.11 44.77
N LEU A 362 -16.28 22.30 44.92
CA LEU A 362 -15.62 22.95 46.07
C LEU A 362 -15.32 24.43 45.81
N ALA A 363 -14.89 24.73 44.59
CA ALA A 363 -14.48 26.06 44.18
C ALA A 363 -14.64 26.19 42.67
N CYS A 364 -14.83 27.41 42.18
CA CYS A 364 -14.98 27.68 40.76
C CYS A 364 -14.56 29.11 40.42
N SER A 365 -14.25 29.34 39.15
CA SER A 365 -13.95 30.65 38.58
C SER A 365 -14.49 30.71 37.15
N ASP A 366 -15.04 31.87 36.82
CA ASP A 366 -15.52 32.25 35.50
C ASP A 366 -15.19 33.74 35.33
N ASP A 367 -14.49 34.11 34.26
CA ASP A 367 -14.05 35.50 33.99
C ASP A 367 -13.26 36.18 35.13
N GLU A 368 -12.13 35.61 35.55
CA GLU A 368 -11.31 36.20 36.64
C GLU A 368 -10.87 37.63 36.30
N PRO A 369 -11.14 38.63 37.16
CA PRO A 369 -10.76 40.02 36.91
C PRO A 369 -9.25 40.19 36.66
N GLY A 370 -8.92 40.79 35.51
CA GLY A 370 -7.54 41.01 35.09
C GLY A 370 -6.96 39.90 34.21
N CYS A 371 -7.73 38.85 33.93
CA CYS A 371 -7.40 37.81 32.96
C CYS A 371 -7.97 38.18 31.58
N ALA A 372 -7.14 38.11 30.54
CA ALA A 372 -7.56 38.46 29.18
C ALA A 372 -8.47 37.38 28.59
N GLY A 373 -9.37 37.76 27.68
CA GLY A 373 -10.16 36.80 26.89
C GLY A 373 -11.21 36.00 27.65
N GLY A 374 -11.60 36.43 28.87
CA GLY A 374 -12.52 35.66 29.71
C GLY A 374 -11.87 34.42 30.35
N SER A 375 -10.54 34.44 30.49
CA SER A 375 -9.82 33.34 31.11
C SER A 375 -9.96 33.35 32.65
N SER A 376 -9.79 32.18 33.26
CA SER A 376 -10.16 31.93 34.66
C SER A 376 -8.99 31.55 35.56
N ARG A 377 -9.20 31.68 36.87
CA ARG A 377 -8.26 31.26 37.91
C ARG A 377 -8.97 30.98 39.21
N VAL A 378 -8.77 29.78 39.76
CA VAL A 378 -9.39 29.35 41.01
C VAL A 378 -8.35 28.77 41.96
N GLY A 379 -8.52 29.03 43.25
CA GLY A 379 -7.72 28.43 44.31
C GLY A 379 -8.58 27.60 45.26
N PHE A 380 -8.03 26.52 45.80
CA PHE A 380 -8.64 25.71 46.85
C PHE A 380 -7.58 25.21 47.84
N GLU A 381 -7.99 24.86 49.06
CA GLU A 381 -7.12 24.20 50.04
C GLU A 381 -7.20 22.69 49.83
N GLY A 382 -6.10 22.09 49.38
CA GLY A 382 -5.98 20.65 49.13
C GLY A 382 -5.36 19.93 50.34
N VAL A 383 -5.80 18.69 50.56
CA VAL A 383 -5.24 17.79 51.58
C VAL A 383 -4.24 16.83 50.95
N ALA A 384 -3.13 16.57 51.63
CA ALA A 384 -2.08 15.68 51.16
C ALA A 384 -2.62 14.26 50.87
N GLY A 385 -2.44 13.79 49.63
CA GLY A 385 -2.83 12.44 49.21
C GLY A 385 -4.28 12.28 48.79
N GLU A 386 -5.13 13.31 48.93
CA GLU A 386 -6.51 13.29 48.43
C GLU A 386 -6.53 13.75 46.95
N THR A 387 -7.32 13.07 46.11
CA THR A 387 -7.42 13.38 44.68
C THR A 387 -8.64 14.25 44.41
N TYR A 388 -8.42 15.38 43.75
CA TYR A 388 -9.45 16.33 43.30
C TYR A 388 -9.55 16.30 41.78
N TYR A 389 -10.70 16.73 41.26
CA TYR A 389 -11.03 16.73 39.84
C TYR A 389 -11.24 18.15 39.31
#